data_AF-A0A0D2JAU7-F1
#
_entry.id   AF-A0A0D2JAU7-F1
#
_cell.length_a   1.000
_cell.length_b   1.000
_cell.length_c   1.000
_cell.angle_alpha   90.00
_cell.angle_beta   90.00
_cell.angle_gamma   90.00
#
_symmetry.space_group_name_H-M   'P 1'
#
loop_
_entity.id
_entity.type
_entity.pdbx_description
1 polymer ?
#
loop_
_entity_poly.entity_id
_entity_poly.type
_entity_poly.pdbx_seq_one_letter_code
_entity_poly.pdbx_strand_id
1 'polypeptide(L)'
;MPANMYSSVNNHLRAGVLQPHIVHEFPLGTWVENPVVRSSTPGSVLIMLLSSPEVYMVSTTSSLTPVRVVRVPHYLGLFGNVEMGHDVFYAITGNWSVDALENAPGWYDLWKVDLRGVPADGEPVSVKREKLAEVL
;
A
#
# COMPACT_ATOMS: atom_id res chain seq x y z
N MET A 1 -9.12 -46.17 -11.94
CA MET A 1 -8.43 -44.89 -12.22
C MET A 1 -7.17 -44.86 -11.35
N PRO A 2 -5.96 -44.63 -11.90
CA PRO A 2 -4.74 -44.90 -11.14
C PRO A 2 -4.40 -43.76 -10.17
N ALA A 3 -3.91 -44.15 -8.99
CA ALA A 3 -3.59 -43.33 -7.80
C ALA A 3 -2.42 -42.35 -7.97
N ASN A 4 -2.03 -42.03 -9.21
CA ASN A 4 -0.74 -41.43 -9.53
C ASN A 4 -0.83 -39.91 -9.75
N MET A 5 -2.04 -39.35 -9.70
CA MET A 5 -2.27 -37.91 -9.93
C MET A 5 -2.16 -37.07 -8.63
N TYR A 6 -2.16 -37.72 -7.46
CA TYR A 6 -2.00 -37.04 -6.16
C TYR A 6 -0.55 -36.99 -5.64
N SER A 7 0.38 -37.74 -6.23
CA SER A 7 1.77 -37.78 -5.73
C SER A 7 2.63 -36.60 -6.20
N SER A 8 2.30 -35.93 -7.32
CA SER A 8 3.08 -34.78 -7.78
C SER A 8 2.76 -33.48 -7.03
N VAL A 9 1.56 -33.34 -6.46
CA VAL A 9 1.17 -32.14 -5.69
C VAL A 9 1.87 -32.12 -4.33
N ASN A 10 2.10 -33.29 -3.72
CA ASN A 10 2.64 -33.37 -2.36
C ASN A 10 4.16 -33.19 -2.26
N ASN A 11 4.91 -33.30 -3.36
CA ASN A 11 6.36 -33.11 -3.34
C ASN A 11 6.78 -31.63 -3.41
N HIS A 12 5.89 -30.71 -3.81
CA HIS A 12 6.17 -29.27 -3.75
C HIS A 12 5.89 -28.65 -2.37
N LEU A 13 5.11 -29.33 -1.51
CA LEU A 13 4.76 -28.85 -0.17
C LEU A 13 5.83 -29.12 0.90
N ARG A 14 6.93 -29.80 0.55
CA ARG A 14 8.03 -30.13 1.48
C ARG A 14 9.22 -29.17 1.44
N ALA A 15 9.22 -28.20 0.53
CA ALA A 15 10.12 -27.06 0.60
C ALA A 15 9.46 -25.97 1.46
N GLY A 16 9.80 -25.94 2.75
CA GLY A 16 9.60 -24.82 3.69
C GLY A 16 8.30 -24.02 3.54
N VAL A 17 7.22 -24.46 4.18
CA VAL A 17 6.04 -23.61 4.38
C VAL A 17 6.48 -22.33 5.12
N LEU A 18 6.38 -21.18 4.45
CA LEU A 18 6.65 -19.89 5.06
C LEU A 18 5.60 -19.65 6.16
N GLN A 19 6.05 -19.43 7.39
CA GLN A 19 5.17 -19.08 8.49
C GLN A 19 4.82 -17.59 8.37
N PRO A 20 3.53 -17.22 8.24
CA PRO A 20 3.15 -15.82 8.25
C PRO A 20 3.42 -15.23 9.64
N HIS A 21 3.80 -13.97 9.68
CA HIS A 21 3.84 -13.19 10.90
C HIS A 21 3.22 -11.83 10.64
N ILE A 22 2.71 -11.21 11.70
CA ILE A 22 2.08 -9.90 11.62
C ILE A 22 3.19 -8.85 11.62
N VAL A 23 3.21 -8.00 10.60
CA VAL A 23 4.12 -6.85 10.52
C VAL A 23 3.48 -5.59 11.10
N HIS A 24 2.15 -5.46 10.98
CA HIS A 24 1.38 -4.37 11.55
C HIS A 24 -0.12 -4.68 11.59
N GLU A 25 -0.83 -4.12 12.55
CA GLU A 25 -2.29 -4.10 12.63
C GLU A 25 -2.79 -2.65 12.66
N PHE A 26 -3.67 -2.30 11.72
CA PHE A 26 -4.34 -1.01 11.75
C PHE A 26 -5.57 -1.05 12.67
N PRO A 27 -5.98 0.10 13.25
CA PRO A 27 -7.20 0.19 14.05
C PRO A 27 -8.44 -0.28 13.28
N LEU A 28 -9.42 -0.85 14.01
CA LEU A 28 -10.72 -1.23 13.46
C LEU A 28 -11.37 -0.02 12.75
N GLY A 29 -11.97 -0.26 11.59
CA GLY A 29 -12.52 0.78 10.72
C GLY A 29 -11.53 1.31 9.68
N THR A 30 -10.26 0.91 9.75
CA THR A 30 -9.28 1.22 8.70
C THR A 30 -9.50 0.30 7.51
N TRP A 31 -9.78 0.87 6.35
CA TRP A 31 -9.79 0.14 5.09
C TRP A 31 -8.42 0.24 4.44
N VAL A 32 -7.66 -0.86 4.50
CA VAL A 32 -6.34 -0.99 3.88
C VAL A 32 -6.50 -1.27 2.39
N GLU A 33 -5.87 -0.43 1.57
CA GLU A 33 -5.91 -0.47 0.11
C GLU A 33 -4.48 -0.59 -0.45
N ASN A 34 -4.43 -1.34 -1.55
CA ASN A 34 -3.32 -1.94 -2.28
C ASN A 34 -1.90 -1.74 -1.69
N PRO A 35 -1.40 -2.71 -0.91
CA PRO A 35 0.00 -2.69 -0.51
C PRO A 35 0.91 -2.89 -1.72
N VAL A 36 1.91 -2.03 -1.88
CA VAL A 36 2.92 -2.11 -2.94
C VAL A 36 4.31 -2.22 -2.33
N VAL A 37 5.04 -3.27 -2.73
CA VAL A 37 6.45 -3.44 -2.34
C VAL A 37 7.28 -2.35 -3.00
N ARG A 38 8.12 -1.66 -2.22
CA ARG A 38 9.05 -0.66 -2.71
C ARG A 38 10.27 -1.33 -3.32
N SER A 39 10.46 -1.23 -4.64
CA SER A 39 11.48 -2.01 -5.34
C SER A 39 12.91 -1.67 -4.96
N SER A 40 13.17 -0.42 -4.56
CA SER A 40 14.50 0.09 -4.21
C SER A 40 15.02 -0.42 -2.86
N THR A 41 14.13 -0.82 -1.96
CA THR A 41 14.48 -1.13 -0.57
C THR A 41 13.78 -2.41 -0.10
N PRO A 42 14.50 -3.54 -0.08
CA PRO A 42 13.97 -4.80 0.43
C PRO A 42 13.39 -4.63 1.82
N GLY A 43 12.23 -5.24 2.06
CA GLY A 43 11.58 -5.18 3.37
C GLY A 43 10.75 -3.91 3.61
N SER A 44 10.43 -3.14 2.56
CA SER A 44 9.57 -1.96 2.66
C SER A 44 8.33 -2.08 1.77
N VAL A 45 7.16 -1.82 2.36
CA VAL A 45 5.86 -1.84 1.69
C VAL A 45 5.15 -0.51 1.92
N LEU A 46 4.61 0.07 0.85
CA LEU A 46 3.71 1.21 0.93
C LEU A 46 2.29 0.68 1.06
N ILE A 47 1.53 1.23 2.00
CA ILE A 47 0.13 0.91 2.24
C ILE A 47 -0.70 2.18 2.06
N MET A 48 -1.78 2.08 1.31
CA MET A 48 -2.75 3.16 1.16
C MET A 48 -3.97 2.88 2.01
N LEU A 49 -4.64 3.94 2.44
CA LEU A 49 -5.88 3.81 3.19
C LEU A 49 -7.03 4.34 2.33
N LEU A 50 -8.10 3.56 2.20
CA LEU A 50 -9.35 4.04 1.61
C LEU A 50 -10.16 4.83 2.67
N SER A 51 -9.93 4.55 3.95
CA SER A 51 -10.56 5.23 5.09
C SER A 51 -9.93 6.57 5.48
N SER A 52 -8.77 6.90 4.94
CA SER A 52 -8.16 8.21 5.09
C SER A 52 -7.23 8.48 3.90
N PRO A 53 -7.00 9.73 3.49
CA PRO A 53 -6.15 10.03 2.34
C PRO A 53 -4.66 9.95 2.69
N GLU A 54 -4.21 8.84 3.28
CA GLU A 54 -2.88 8.65 3.86
C GLU A 54 -2.14 7.45 3.28
N VAL A 55 -0.84 7.61 3.07
CA VAL A 55 0.07 6.55 2.67
C VAL A 55 1.02 6.28 3.82
N TYR A 56 1.12 5.01 4.20
CA TYR A 56 2.02 4.51 5.22
C TYR A 56 3.15 3.71 4.58
N MET A 57 4.35 3.82 5.12
CA MET A 57 5.45 2.92 4.85
C MET A 57 5.58 1.96 6.02
N VAL A 58 5.52 0.67 5.73
CA VAL A 58 5.61 -0.42 6.69
C VAL A 58 6.87 -1.22 6.39
N SER A 59 7.67 -1.44 7.43
CA SER A 59 8.79 -2.38 7.37
C SER A 59 8.28 -3.81 7.54
N THR A 60 8.75 -4.72 6.70
CA THR A 60 8.46 -6.15 6.80
C THR A 60 9.62 -6.94 7.42
N THR A 61 10.69 -6.26 7.81
CA THR A 61 11.92 -6.88 8.35
C THR A 61 12.31 -6.35 9.73
N SER A 62 11.79 -5.19 10.13
CA SER A 62 12.02 -4.60 11.44
C SER A 62 10.69 -4.36 12.15
N SER A 63 10.71 -4.34 13.48
CA SER A 63 9.55 -3.99 14.31
C SER A 63 9.33 -2.48 14.41
N LEU A 64 9.79 -1.71 13.41
CA LEU A 64 9.61 -0.27 13.40
C LEU A 64 8.13 0.06 13.18
N THR A 65 7.65 1.04 13.93
CA THR A 65 6.29 1.56 13.77
C THR A 65 6.12 2.08 12.33
N PRO A 66 4.99 1.78 11.66
CA PRO A 66 4.69 2.37 10.37
C PRO A 66 4.75 3.89 10.39
N VAL A 67 5.26 4.43 9.30
CA VAL A 67 5.43 5.87 9.14
C VAL A 67 4.48 6.38 8.08
N ARG A 68 3.67 7.39 8.44
CA ARG A 68 2.87 8.10 7.45
C ARG A 68 3.78 8.98 6.59
N VAL A 69 3.94 8.61 5.34
CA VAL A 69 4.82 9.30 4.37
C VAL A 69 4.07 10.36 3.56
N VAL A 70 2.76 10.19 3.35
CA VAL A 70 1.94 11.16 2.60
C VAL A 70 0.56 11.30 3.26
N ARG A 71 0.01 12.52 3.26
CA ARG A 71 -1.41 12.77 3.55
C ARG A 71 -2.02 13.74 2.55
N VAL A 72 -2.71 13.25 1.52
CA VAL A 72 -3.27 14.09 0.46
C VAL A 72 -4.45 14.92 1.00
N PRO A 73 -4.44 16.26 0.90
CA PRO A 73 -5.53 17.07 1.43
C PRO A 73 -6.76 17.01 0.52
N HIS A 74 -7.95 17.30 1.06
CA HIS A 74 -9.23 17.47 0.35
C HIS A 74 -9.91 16.21 -0.23
N TYR A 75 -9.35 15.01 -0.01
CA TYR A 75 -9.99 13.73 -0.36
C TYR A 75 -10.35 12.92 0.88
N LEU A 76 -11.18 11.90 0.70
CA LEU A 76 -11.59 11.00 1.76
C LEU A 76 -10.72 9.74 1.82
N GLY A 77 -10.21 9.27 0.67
CA GLY A 77 -9.44 8.04 0.60
C GLY A 77 -8.53 7.91 -0.62
N LEU A 78 -7.72 6.86 -0.59
CA LEU A 78 -6.87 6.37 -1.67
C LEU A 78 -7.35 4.99 -2.15
N PHE A 79 -7.28 4.74 -3.45
CA PHE A 79 -7.92 3.59 -4.11
C PHE A 79 -6.98 2.60 -4.76
N GLY A 80 -5.72 2.99 -4.97
CA GLY A 80 -4.76 2.14 -5.64
C GLY A 80 -3.50 2.90 -5.95
N ASN A 81 -2.39 2.16 -5.98
CA ASN A 81 -1.12 2.65 -6.46
C ASN A 81 -0.29 1.63 -7.22
N VAL A 82 0.71 2.17 -7.89
CA VAL A 82 1.72 1.41 -8.60
C VAL A 82 3.04 2.17 -8.57
N GLU A 83 4.15 1.44 -8.49
CA GLU A 83 5.49 1.99 -8.69
C GLU A 83 5.78 2.07 -10.20
N MET A 84 5.97 3.28 -10.73
CA MET A 84 6.24 3.52 -12.16
C MET A 84 7.72 3.74 -12.46
N GLY A 85 8.55 3.75 -11.41
CA GLY A 85 10.01 3.86 -11.44
C GLY A 85 10.53 3.82 -10.01
N HIS A 86 11.82 3.56 -9.81
CA HIS A 86 12.37 3.40 -8.46
C HIS A 86 12.01 4.59 -7.57
N ASP A 87 11.26 4.32 -6.50
CA ASP A 87 10.75 5.28 -5.54
C ASP A 87 9.75 6.31 -6.08
N VAL A 88 9.14 6.05 -7.25
CA VAL A 88 8.15 6.93 -7.86
C VAL A 88 6.83 6.19 -8.01
N PHE A 89 5.86 6.58 -7.20
CA PHE A 89 4.56 5.94 -7.12
C PHE A 89 3.49 6.84 -7.70
N TYR A 90 2.47 6.21 -8.29
CA TYR A 90 1.29 6.88 -8.80
C TYR A 90 0.10 6.36 -8.01
N ALA A 91 -0.75 7.25 -7.54
CA ALA A 91 -1.83 6.95 -6.60
C ALA A 91 -3.13 7.63 -7.04
N ILE A 92 -4.27 6.96 -6.85
CA ILE A 92 -5.59 7.55 -7.09
C ILE A 92 -6.20 7.96 -5.77
N THR A 93 -6.62 9.23 -5.67
CA THR A 93 -7.43 9.75 -4.57
C THR A 93 -8.87 9.97 -5.01
N GLY A 94 -9.79 9.95 -4.06
CA GLY A 94 -11.19 10.28 -4.35
C GLY A 94 -12.04 10.53 -3.10
N ASN A 95 -13.30 10.90 -3.37
CA ASN A 95 -14.27 11.31 -2.36
C ASN A 95 -15.26 10.18 -2.03
N TRP A 96 -14.78 8.95 -1.85
CA TRP A 96 -15.63 7.88 -1.33
C TRP A 96 -15.58 7.84 0.20
N SER A 97 -16.74 7.85 0.84
CA SER A 97 -16.87 7.73 2.28
C SER A 97 -16.99 6.26 2.68
N VAL A 98 -16.04 5.77 3.47
CA VAL A 98 -16.10 4.42 4.05
C VAL A 98 -17.24 4.30 5.06
N ASP A 99 -17.48 5.35 5.83
CA ASP A 99 -18.51 5.36 6.88
C ASP A 99 -19.92 5.27 6.30
N ALA A 100 -20.18 6.01 5.21
CA ALA A 100 -21.47 6.02 4.53
C ALA A 100 -21.58 4.98 3.40
N LEU A 101 -20.46 4.37 3.01
CA LEU A 101 -20.33 3.43 1.88
C LEU A 101 -20.82 4.02 0.54
N GLU A 102 -20.56 5.31 0.31
CA GLU A 102 -21.03 6.04 -0.88
C GLU A 102 -20.03 7.08 -1.40
N ASN A 103 -20.26 7.55 -2.63
CA ASN A 103 -19.52 8.68 -3.19
C ASN A 103 -20.06 9.99 -2.59
N ALA A 104 -19.20 10.72 -1.89
CA ALA A 104 -19.44 12.11 -1.54
C ALA A 104 -19.17 13.02 -2.75
N PRO A 105 -19.82 14.20 -2.82
CA PRO A 105 -19.48 15.20 -3.83
C PRO A 105 -17.99 15.54 -3.84
N GLY A 106 -17.39 15.58 -5.03
CA GLY A 106 -15.97 15.85 -5.22
C GLY A 106 -15.44 15.21 -6.49
N TRP A 107 -14.12 15.06 -6.55
CA TRP A 107 -13.39 14.63 -7.74
C TRP A 107 -12.46 13.48 -7.41
N TYR A 108 -12.06 12.77 -8.44
CA TYR A 108 -10.99 11.79 -8.37
C TYR A 108 -9.73 12.33 -9.04
N ASP A 109 -8.58 12.11 -8.43
CA ASP A 109 -7.33 12.68 -8.90
C ASP A 109 -6.20 11.66 -8.92
N LEU A 110 -5.36 11.76 -9.96
CA LEU A 110 -4.12 11.01 -10.08
C LEU A 110 -2.98 11.83 -9.49
N TRP A 111 -2.27 11.22 -8.53
CA TRP A 111 -1.14 11.83 -7.84
C TRP A 111 0.14 11.10 -8.15
N LYS A 112 1.22 11.85 -8.32
CA LYS A 112 2.59 11.35 -8.25
C LYS A 112 3.12 11.53 -6.83
N VAL A 113 3.74 10.48 -6.29
CA VAL A 113 4.41 10.45 -5.00
C VAL A 113 5.87 10.07 -5.22
N ASP A 114 6.80 10.93 -4.80
CA ASP A 114 8.24 10.78 -5.03
C ASP A 114 8.96 10.54 -3.70
N LEU A 115 9.36 9.29 -3.49
CA LEU A 115 10.09 8.81 -2.31
C LEU A 115 11.60 8.76 -2.51
N ARG A 116 12.14 9.29 -3.62
CA ARG A 116 13.59 9.27 -3.85
C ARG A 116 14.30 10.03 -2.73
N GLY A 117 15.28 9.38 -2.11
CA GLY A 117 16.01 9.94 -0.96
C GLY A 117 15.26 9.86 0.36
N VAL A 118 14.08 9.23 0.41
CA VAL A 118 13.36 8.94 1.65
C VAL A 118 13.87 7.60 2.21
N PRO A 119 14.46 7.59 3.40
CA PRO A 119 14.89 6.36 4.07
C PRO A 119 13.73 5.39 4.32
N ALA A 120 13.98 4.08 4.30
CA ALA A 120 12.94 3.07 4.54
C ALA A 120 12.57 2.89 6.02
N ASP A 121 13.38 3.42 6.93
CA ASP A 121 13.10 3.48 8.38
C ASP A 121 12.18 4.65 8.76
N GLY A 122 11.79 5.49 7.79
CA GLY A 122 10.66 6.40 7.92
C GLY A 122 10.90 7.59 8.85
N GLU A 123 12.11 8.13 8.86
CA GLU A 123 12.27 9.51 9.32
C GLU A 123 11.27 10.42 8.56
N PRO A 124 10.53 11.31 9.25
CA PRO A 124 9.50 12.13 8.63
C PRO A 124 10.15 13.16 7.68
N VAL A 125 10.43 12.73 6.46
CA VAL A 125 10.88 13.58 5.36
C VAL A 125 9.63 14.11 4.65
N SER A 126 9.66 15.40 4.28
CA SER A 126 8.62 15.95 3.41
C SER A 126 8.67 15.25 2.05
N VAL A 127 7.72 14.35 1.81
CA VAL A 127 7.57 13.67 0.53
C VAL A 127 7.03 14.62 -0.52
N LYS A 128 7.71 14.67 -1.67
CA LYS A 128 7.22 15.45 -2.81
C LYS A 128 6.01 14.75 -3.43
N ARG A 129 4.99 15.53 -3.72
CA ARG A 129 3.78 15.05 -4.38
C ARG A 129 3.23 16.09 -5.34
N GLU A 130 2.54 15.62 -6.36
CA GLU A 130 1.99 16.46 -7.42
C GLU A 130 0.68 15.85 -7.93
N LYS A 131 -0.38 16.66 -8.00
CA LYS A 131 -1.60 16.29 -8.74
C LYS A 131 -1.27 16.35 -10.22
N LEU A 132 -1.45 15.24 -10.92
CA LEU A 132 -1.16 15.15 -12.36
C LEU A 132 -2.39 15.39 -13.21
N ALA A 133 -3.54 14.87 -12.79
CA ALA A 133 -4.79 14.94 -13.55
C ALA A 133 -6.00 14.73 -12.66
N GLU A 134 -7.12 15.29 -13.09
CA GLU A 134 -8.47 14.92 -12.66
C GLU A 134 -8.99 13.80 -13.54
N VAL A 135 -9.62 12.79 -12.92
CA VAL A 135 -9.92 11.52 -13.55
C VAL A 135 -11.43 11.32 -13.75
N LEU A 136 -12.25 11.78 -12.81
CA LEU A 136 -13.72 11.65 -12.82
C LEU A 136 -14.38 12.79 -12.03
#